data_AF-A9DHU9-F1
#
_entry.id   AF-A9DHU9-F1
#
_cell.length_a   1.000
_cell.length_b   1.000
_cell.length_c   1.000
_cell.angle_alpha   90.00
_cell.angle_beta   90.00
_cell.angle_gamma   90.00
#
_symmetry.space_group_name_H-M   'P 1'
#
loop_
_entity.id
_entity.type
_entity.pdbx_description
1 polymer ?
#
loop_
_entity_poly.entity_id
_entity_poly.type
_entity_poly.pdbx_seq_one_letter_code
_entity_poly.pdbx_strand_id
1 'polypeptide(L)'
;MKLAPDNLPNDIDLLKQLLLEASQLVASQYSEIAELKQSVQRLLEPFRLAQQQRFGASSESHNYQGELFNEAEVTLDEPEESTADDVSVSPKKRAKRKPLPKDLPREIITHDISEADKQCACGHQLTLMEQDSSEKLKFVPAQISVIEHVRLKYRCKHCDTKGTQANIKQAPVPASPIPKGFATPSLLSQLITSKYQYALPLYRQETLFKQYGIELSRQTMSDWMMKSAALFKPLYDLLHQHLLTQGVLHADETTLKVINDERVKSYMWVYCSGAEASAVLYSIIETAKANGLTPFDYIERCLEQLSHPNCDLSSLLPWRVKLGKA
;
A
#
# COMPACT_ATOMS: atom_id res chain seq x y z
N MET A 1 24.16 13.12 70.72
CA MET A 1 24.71 12.62 72.01
C MET A 1 25.06 11.15 71.82
N LYS A 2 26.33 10.76 71.89
CA LYS A 2 26.71 9.33 71.82
C LYS A 2 26.58 8.77 73.23
N LEU A 3 25.64 7.85 73.44
CA LEU A 3 25.53 7.09 74.68
C LEU A 3 26.77 6.20 74.79
N ALA A 4 27.65 6.51 75.75
CA ALA A 4 28.78 5.64 76.10
C ALA A 4 28.28 4.61 77.14
N PRO A 5 28.76 3.34 77.10
CA PRO A 5 28.29 2.28 77.98
C PRO A 5 28.46 2.62 79.47
N ASP A 6 29.46 3.44 79.81
CA ASP A 6 29.81 3.83 81.18
C ASP A 6 28.81 4.83 81.81
N ASN A 7 27.90 5.42 81.02
CA ASN A 7 26.93 6.43 81.46
C ASN A 7 25.48 5.89 81.54
N LEU A 8 25.29 4.57 81.47
CA LEU A 8 23.99 3.93 81.57
C LEU A 8 23.64 3.63 83.05
N PRO A 9 22.37 3.75 83.46
CA PRO A 9 21.94 3.31 84.80
C PRO A 9 22.22 1.81 84.99
N ASN A 10 22.73 1.41 86.17
CA ASN A 10 22.95 -0.01 86.52
C ASN A 10 21.70 -0.71 87.07
N ASP A 11 20.58 0.00 87.16
CA ASP A 11 19.29 -0.55 87.57
C ASP A 11 18.61 -1.23 86.37
N ILE A 12 18.30 -2.52 86.53
CA ILE A 12 17.73 -3.38 85.49
C ILE A 12 16.38 -2.83 84.99
N ASP A 13 15.57 -2.26 85.88
CA ASP A 13 14.23 -1.79 85.50
C ASP A 13 14.29 -0.45 84.75
N LEU A 14 15.23 0.43 85.09
CA LEU A 14 15.51 1.65 84.33
C LEU A 14 16.09 1.33 82.94
N LEU A 15 16.95 0.32 82.81
CA LEU A 15 17.46 -0.13 81.51
C LEU A 15 16.37 -0.69 80.61
N LYS A 16 15.43 -1.47 81.16
CA LYS A 16 14.27 -1.97 80.40
C LYS A 16 13.37 -0.83 79.91
N GLN A 17 13.16 0.19 80.73
CA GLN A 17 12.38 1.39 80.33
C GLN A 17 13.07 2.16 79.20
N LEU A 18 14.39 2.40 79.32
CA LEU A 18 15.17 3.07 78.27
C LEU A 18 15.18 2.28 76.95
N LEU A 19 15.27 0.94 77.02
CA LEU A 19 15.25 0.08 75.83
C LEU A 19 13.86 0.08 75.16
N LEU A 20 12.79 0.12 75.95
CA LEU A 20 11.43 0.24 75.44
C LEU A 20 11.23 1.60 74.75
N GLU A 21 11.64 2.70 75.38
CA GLU A 21 11.57 4.06 74.82
C GLU A 21 12.41 4.19 73.54
N ALA A 22 13.64 3.66 73.53
CA ALA A 22 14.48 3.63 72.34
C ALA A 22 13.84 2.80 71.21
N SER A 23 13.23 1.65 71.52
CA SER A 23 12.55 0.83 70.52
C SER A 23 11.33 1.54 69.91
N GLN A 24 10.59 2.29 70.72
CA GLN A 24 9.45 3.10 70.28
C GLN A 24 9.92 4.27 69.40
N LEU A 25 10.99 4.96 69.79
CA LEU A 25 11.58 6.04 69.01
C LEU A 25 12.12 5.55 67.66
N VAL A 26 12.77 4.38 67.66
CA VAL A 26 13.25 3.75 66.42
C VAL A 26 12.07 3.38 65.52
N ALA A 27 11.00 2.80 66.08
CA ALA A 27 9.80 2.48 65.32
C ALA A 27 9.12 3.73 64.72
N SER A 28 9.02 4.82 65.47
CA SER A 28 8.46 6.08 64.96
C SER A 28 9.32 6.68 63.84
N GLN A 29 10.65 6.66 63.99
CA GLN A 29 11.58 7.12 62.96
C GLN A 29 11.49 6.27 61.68
N TYR A 30 11.33 4.94 61.79
CA TYR A 30 11.14 4.09 60.62
C TYR A 30 9.83 4.38 59.88
N SER A 31 8.75 4.68 60.62
CA SER A 31 7.47 5.11 60.03
C SER A 31 7.63 6.43 59.26
N GLU A 32 8.28 7.42 59.87
CA GLU A 32 8.52 8.73 59.25
C GLU A 32 9.41 8.62 57.99
N ILE A 33 10.45 7.79 58.03
CA ILE A 33 11.29 7.52 56.86
C ILE A 33 10.49 6.86 55.73
N ALA A 34 9.56 5.96 56.05
CA ALA A 34 8.71 5.32 55.06
C ALA A 34 7.77 6.34 54.37
N GLU A 35 7.13 7.21 55.16
CA GLU A 35 6.25 8.27 54.66
C GLU A 35 7.02 9.30 53.80
N LEU A 36 8.21 9.71 54.23
CA LEU A 36 9.07 10.61 53.47
C LEU A 36 9.51 10.00 52.14
N LYS A 37 9.89 8.71 52.12
CA LYS A 37 10.26 8.01 50.88
C LYS A 37 9.09 7.93 49.90
N GLN A 38 7.90 7.64 50.39
CA GLN A 38 6.70 7.59 49.56
C GLN A 38 6.36 8.97 48.99
N SER A 39 6.51 10.02 49.80
CA SER A 39 6.31 11.41 49.37
C SER A 39 7.30 11.83 48.29
N VAL A 40 8.58 11.45 48.43
CA VAL A 40 9.61 11.73 47.41
C VAL A 40 9.30 11.01 46.11
N GLN A 41 8.90 9.73 46.14
CA GLN A 41 8.53 9.01 44.93
C GLN A 41 7.33 9.64 44.22
N ARG A 42 6.28 10.02 44.98
CA ARG A 42 5.09 10.70 44.44
C ARG A 42 5.42 12.05 43.78
N LEU A 43 6.43 12.77 44.27
CA LEU A 43 6.86 14.05 43.69
C LEU A 43 7.80 13.87 42.48
N LEU A 44 8.60 12.79 42.45
CA LEU A 44 9.53 12.51 41.35
C LEU A 44 8.82 12.06 40.07
N GLU A 45 7.73 11.31 40.17
CA GLU A 45 6.94 10.87 39.01
C GLU A 45 6.44 12.03 38.12
N PRO A 46 5.71 13.04 38.64
CA PRO A 46 5.26 14.16 37.83
C PRO A 46 6.42 15.01 37.33
N PHE A 47 7.52 15.11 38.08
CA PHE A 47 8.72 15.82 37.62
C PHE A 47 9.35 15.13 36.41
N ARG A 48 9.49 13.80 36.43
CA ARG A 48 9.98 13.02 35.29
C ARG A 48 9.06 13.13 34.08
N LEU A 49 7.75 13.03 34.30
CA LEU A 49 6.74 13.19 33.25
C LEU A 49 6.84 14.58 32.60
N ALA A 50 6.94 15.64 33.41
CA ALA A 50 7.09 17.01 32.93
C ALA A 50 8.41 17.23 32.18
N GLN A 51 9.51 16.62 32.64
CA GLN A 51 10.80 16.66 31.94
C GLN A 51 10.73 15.95 30.59
N GLN A 52 10.08 14.78 30.53
CA GLN A 52 9.88 14.03 29.29
C GLN A 52 8.96 14.79 28.31
N GLN A 53 7.90 15.44 28.79
CA GLN A 53 7.03 16.26 27.93
C GLN A 53 7.73 17.50 27.38
N ARG A 54 8.63 18.13 28.16
CA ARG A 54 9.32 19.37 27.76
C ARG A 54 10.58 19.14 26.93
N PHE A 55 11.33 18.09 27.22
CA PHE A 55 12.65 17.84 26.64
C PHE A 55 12.78 16.46 25.99
N GLY A 56 11.78 15.58 26.13
CA GLY A 56 11.72 14.32 25.40
C GLY A 56 11.36 14.54 23.94
N ALA A 57 11.81 13.63 23.09
CA ALA A 57 11.48 13.67 21.67
C ALA A 57 9.95 13.58 21.49
N SER A 58 9.38 14.57 20.82
CA SER A 58 7.94 14.67 20.57
C SER A 58 7.47 13.80 19.40
N SER A 59 8.41 13.09 18.76
CA SER A 59 8.16 12.12 17.70
C SER A 59 9.05 10.90 17.90
N GLU A 60 8.49 9.70 17.73
CA GLU A 60 9.21 8.42 17.64
C GLU A 60 9.99 8.30 16.31
N SER A 61 10.64 9.38 15.84
CA SER A 61 11.51 9.30 14.67
C SER A 61 12.85 8.73 15.12
N HIS A 62 12.92 7.41 15.25
CA HIS A 62 14.18 6.71 15.43
C HIS A 62 14.98 6.80 14.11
N ASN A 63 16.27 7.16 14.17
CA ASN A 63 17.18 7.18 13.01
C ASN A 63 17.31 5.82 12.26
N TYR A 64 16.74 4.74 12.82
CA TYR A 64 16.70 3.39 12.26
C TYR A 64 15.33 3.02 11.64
N GLN A 65 14.42 3.97 11.40
CA GLN A 65 13.14 3.70 10.74
C GLN A 65 13.26 3.06 9.34
N GLY A 66 14.45 3.04 8.73
CA GLY A 66 14.71 2.27 7.51
C GLY A 66 14.64 0.74 7.70
N GLU A 67 14.86 0.24 8.92
CA GLU A 67 14.79 -1.19 9.27
C GLU A 67 13.38 -1.66 9.66
N LEU A 68 12.41 -0.75 9.80
CA LEU A 68 11.04 -1.12 10.18
C LEU A 68 10.31 -1.91 9.08
N PHE A 69 10.70 -1.78 7.81
CA PHE A 69 10.01 -2.46 6.69
C PHE A 69 10.41 -3.93 6.49
N ASN A 70 11.11 -4.52 7.48
CA ASN A 70 11.46 -5.94 7.52
C ASN A 70 10.40 -6.78 8.26
N GLU A 71 9.16 -6.30 8.35
CA GLU A 71 8.12 -6.88 9.22
C GLU A 71 7.78 -8.34 8.87
N ALA A 72 7.89 -8.76 7.61
CA ALA A 72 7.70 -10.16 7.19
C ALA A 72 8.79 -11.13 7.71
N GLU A 73 9.97 -10.63 8.07
CA GLU A 73 11.05 -11.38 8.73
C GLU A 73 10.92 -11.34 10.27
N VAL A 74 10.16 -10.38 10.81
CA VAL A 74 9.85 -10.25 12.25
C VAL A 74 8.59 -11.05 12.64
N THR A 75 7.58 -11.16 11.77
CA THR A 75 6.35 -11.93 12.06
C THR A 75 6.53 -13.46 11.97
N LEU A 76 7.69 -13.97 11.53
CA LEU A 76 8.03 -15.39 11.60
C LEU A 76 8.42 -15.85 13.02
N ASP A 77 8.79 -14.91 13.91
CA ASP A 77 9.22 -15.17 15.30
C ASP A 77 8.08 -15.05 16.34
N GLU A 78 6.86 -14.69 15.95
CA GLU A 78 5.71 -14.75 16.86
C GLU A 78 5.09 -16.17 16.86
N PRO A 79 5.18 -16.94 17.96
CA PRO A 79 4.40 -18.16 18.08
C PRO A 79 2.92 -17.77 18.19
N GLU A 80 2.06 -18.42 17.40
CA GLU A 80 0.59 -18.29 17.52
C GLU A 80 0.16 -18.56 18.97
N GLU A 81 -0.04 -17.52 19.78
CA GLU A 81 -0.62 -17.66 21.11
C GLU A 81 -2.10 -18.01 20.95
N SER A 82 -2.34 -19.32 21.01
CA SER A 82 -3.64 -19.90 21.28
C SER A 82 -4.20 -19.27 22.56
N THR A 83 -5.33 -18.57 22.43
CA THR A 83 -6.20 -18.30 23.58
C THR A 83 -6.61 -19.64 24.18
N ALA A 84 -5.97 -19.99 25.29
CA ALA A 84 -6.35 -21.10 26.13
C ALA A 84 -7.63 -20.70 26.86
N ASP A 85 -8.77 -21.13 26.33
CA ASP A 85 -9.92 -21.42 27.17
C ASP A 85 -9.98 -22.92 27.45
N ASP A 86 -10.49 -23.17 28.63
CA ASP A 86 -10.77 -24.40 29.35
C ASP A 86 -10.89 -25.70 28.54
N VAL A 87 -10.44 -26.77 29.19
CA VAL A 87 -10.21 -28.11 28.66
C VAL A 87 -11.48 -28.72 28.08
N SER A 88 -11.56 -28.79 26.75
CA SER A 88 -12.15 -29.94 26.05
C SER A 88 -11.44 -30.17 24.72
N VAL A 89 -10.61 -31.23 24.69
CA VAL A 89 -9.82 -31.62 23.50
C VAL A 89 -10.77 -32.17 22.45
N SER A 90 -11.26 -31.29 21.59
CA SER A 90 -11.79 -31.65 20.27
C SER A 90 -10.66 -31.47 19.24
N PRO A 91 -10.46 -32.40 18.29
CA PRO A 91 -9.38 -32.27 17.31
C PRO A 91 -9.59 -30.99 16.48
N LYS A 92 -8.67 -30.03 16.58
CA LYS A 92 -8.66 -28.80 15.77
C LYS A 92 -8.80 -29.20 14.29
N LYS A 93 -9.93 -28.86 13.66
CA LYS A 93 -10.13 -29.07 12.22
C LYS A 93 -9.06 -28.27 11.48
N ARG A 94 -8.13 -28.96 10.80
CA ARG A 94 -7.12 -28.32 9.94
C ARG A 94 -7.83 -27.39 8.95
N ALA A 95 -7.46 -26.11 8.94
CA ALA A 95 -8.01 -25.13 8.02
C ALA A 95 -7.80 -25.61 6.57
N LYS A 96 -8.91 -25.83 5.85
CA LYS A 96 -8.84 -26.20 4.42
C LYS A 96 -8.39 -24.97 3.63
N ARG A 97 -7.29 -25.09 2.90
CA ARG A 97 -6.79 -24.03 2.02
C ARG A 97 -7.86 -23.66 0.98
N LYS A 98 -8.12 -22.37 0.78
CA LYS A 98 -9.02 -21.90 -0.27
C LYS A 98 -8.39 -22.20 -1.65
N PRO A 99 -9.15 -22.73 -2.62
CA PRO A 99 -8.63 -23.00 -3.96
C PRO A 99 -8.24 -21.71 -4.68
N LEU A 100 -7.28 -21.79 -5.61
CA LEU A 100 -6.91 -20.64 -6.43
C LEU A 100 -8.05 -20.27 -7.38
N PRO A 101 -8.12 -19.00 -7.85
CA PRO A 101 -9.14 -18.58 -8.81
C PRO A 101 -9.17 -19.49 -10.05
N LYS A 102 -10.37 -19.81 -10.53
CA LYS A 102 -10.55 -20.68 -11.71
C LYS A 102 -10.13 -20.01 -13.01
N ASP A 103 -10.17 -18.69 -13.06
CA ASP A 103 -9.95 -17.90 -14.27
C ASP A 103 -8.46 -17.72 -14.59
N LEU A 104 -7.55 -18.06 -13.67
CA LEU A 104 -6.12 -18.01 -13.92
C LEU A 104 -5.69 -19.10 -14.93
N PRO A 105 -4.81 -18.78 -15.90
CA PRO A 105 -4.32 -19.76 -16.86
C PRO A 105 -3.51 -20.85 -16.14
N ARG A 106 -3.84 -22.12 -16.42
CA ARG A 106 -3.17 -23.29 -15.83
C ARG A 106 -2.28 -23.97 -16.87
N GLU A 107 -0.99 -24.07 -16.56
CA GLU A 107 -0.03 -24.90 -17.29
C GLU A 107 0.04 -26.27 -16.60
N ILE A 108 -0.51 -27.32 -17.23
CA ILE A 108 -0.52 -28.67 -16.65
C ILE A 108 0.80 -29.37 -17.01
N ILE A 109 1.68 -29.51 -16.02
CA ILE A 109 2.91 -30.30 -16.15
C ILE A 109 2.62 -31.70 -15.60
N THR A 110 2.59 -32.69 -16.48
CA THR A 110 2.34 -34.09 -16.10
C THR A 110 3.66 -34.74 -15.72
N HIS A 111 3.76 -35.24 -14.49
CA HIS A 111 4.88 -36.05 -14.03
C HIS A 111 4.44 -37.53 -14.04
N ASP A 112 4.99 -38.31 -14.97
CA ASP A 112 4.69 -39.74 -15.11
C ASP A 112 5.94 -40.59 -14.86
N ILE A 113 5.75 -41.84 -14.46
CA ILE A 113 6.84 -42.81 -14.29
C ILE A 113 7.35 -43.29 -15.66
N SER A 114 8.59 -43.76 -15.70
CA SER A 114 9.19 -44.25 -16.95
C SER A 114 8.44 -45.48 -17.47
N GLU A 115 8.46 -45.71 -18.79
CA GLU A 115 7.78 -46.88 -19.39
C GLU A 115 8.28 -48.22 -18.83
N ALA A 116 9.53 -48.30 -18.36
CA ALA A 116 10.08 -49.50 -17.73
C ALA A 116 9.45 -49.77 -16.35
N ASP A 117 9.11 -48.72 -15.60
CA ASP A 117 8.52 -48.82 -14.26
C ASP A 117 7.00 -49.04 -14.30
N LYS A 118 6.38 -48.89 -15.48
CA LYS A 118 4.98 -49.21 -15.72
C LYS A 118 4.71 -50.71 -15.81
N GLN A 119 5.73 -51.55 -15.67
CA GLN A 119 5.58 -53.00 -15.58
C GLN A 119 5.68 -53.45 -14.11
N CYS A 120 4.60 -54.06 -13.62
CA CYS A 120 4.57 -54.61 -12.28
C CYS A 120 5.55 -55.79 -12.15
N ALA A 121 6.07 -56.03 -10.95
CA ALA A 121 6.96 -57.15 -10.65
C ALA A 121 6.38 -58.53 -11.03
N CYS A 122 5.05 -58.65 -11.18
CA CYS A 122 4.37 -59.87 -11.66
C CYS A 122 4.22 -59.97 -13.19
N GLY A 123 4.83 -59.06 -13.96
CA GLY A 123 4.84 -59.06 -15.44
C GLY A 123 3.67 -58.33 -16.11
N HIS A 124 2.67 -57.86 -15.34
CA HIS A 124 1.50 -57.15 -15.86
C HIS A 124 1.72 -55.62 -15.92
N GLN A 125 1.04 -54.94 -16.85
CA GLN A 125 1.16 -53.49 -17.01
C GLN A 125 0.31 -52.73 -15.98
N LEU A 126 0.90 -51.71 -15.35
CA LEU A 126 0.23 -50.84 -14.39
C LEU A 126 -0.79 -49.95 -15.12
N THR A 127 -1.96 -49.77 -14.49
CA THR A 127 -3.02 -48.90 -14.98
C THR A 127 -3.10 -47.65 -14.11
N LEU A 128 -3.44 -46.52 -14.71
CA LEU A 128 -3.59 -45.25 -13.97
C LEU A 128 -4.86 -45.30 -13.11
N MET A 129 -4.71 -45.15 -11.80
CA MET A 129 -5.82 -45.26 -10.84
C MET A 129 -6.34 -43.89 -10.42
N GLU A 130 -5.50 -43.09 -9.77
CA GLU A 130 -5.85 -41.78 -9.23
C GLU A 130 -4.75 -40.78 -9.55
N GLN A 131 -5.11 -39.51 -9.64
CA GLN A 131 -4.17 -38.42 -9.88
C GLN A 131 -4.25 -37.42 -8.73
N ASP A 132 -3.11 -37.20 -8.08
CA ASP A 132 -2.95 -36.12 -7.13
C ASP A 132 -2.52 -34.84 -7.86
N SER A 133 -3.30 -33.76 -7.69
CA SER A 133 -3.00 -32.46 -8.28
C SER A 133 -2.62 -31.43 -7.21
N SER A 134 -1.48 -30.76 -7.38
CA SER A 134 -1.09 -29.60 -6.57
C SER A 134 -1.01 -28.35 -7.45
N GLU A 135 -1.71 -27.28 -7.10
CA GLU A 135 -1.61 -26.00 -7.82
C GLU A 135 -0.46 -25.14 -7.27
N LYS A 136 0.38 -24.59 -8.16
CA LYS A 136 1.43 -23.62 -7.83
C LYS A 136 1.26 -22.37 -8.69
N LEU A 137 1.51 -21.19 -8.10
CA LEU A 137 1.50 -19.93 -8.84
C LEU A 137 2.85 -19.71 -9.52
N LYS A 138 2.83 -19.59 -10.85
CA LYS A 138 3.99 -19.19 -11.66
C LYS A 138 3.92 -17.67 -11.87
N PHE A 139 4.92 -16.94 -11.38
CA PHE A 139 5.03 -15.51 -11.63
C PHE A 139 5.78 -15.27 -12.94
N VAL A 140 5.09 -14.74 -13.94
CA VAL A 140 5.70 -14.22 -15.17
C VAL A 140 5.73 -12.69 -15.05
N PRO A 141 6.90 -12.04 -15.18
CA PRO A 141 6.97 -10.58 -15.12
C PRO A 141 6.11 -9.95 -16.23
N ALA A 142 5.73 -8.69 -16.04
CA ALA A 142 4.91 -7.96 -17.00
C ALA A 142 5.53 -8.00 -18.42
N GLN A 143 4.71 -8.34 -19.42
CA GLN A 143 5.12 -8.33 -20.83
C GLN A 143 4.87 -6.95 -21.44
N ILE A 144 5.87 -6.39 -22.10
CA ILE A 144 5.77 -5.10 -22.80
C ILE A 144 6.02 -5.35 -24.29
N SER A 145 5.12 -4.87 -25.15
CA SER A 145 5.20 -5.00 -26.61
C SER A 145 5.05 -3.65 -27.30
N VAL A 146 5.66 -3.51 -28.49
CA VAL A 146 5.52 -2.32 -29.34
C VAL A 146 4.37 -2.52 -30.33
N ILE A 147 3.47 -1.55 -30.40
CA ILE A 147 2.40 -1.51 -31.41
C ILE A 147 2.83 -0.58 -32.55
N GLU A 148 3.08 -1.15 -33.73
CA GLU A 148 3.43 -0.38 -34.93
C GLU A 148 2.18 -0.04 -35.75
N HIS A 149 1.85 1.25 -35.86
CA HIS A 149 0.74 1.73 -36.68
C HIS A 149 1.19 2.12 -38.10
N VAL A 150 1.03 1.22 -39.07
CA VAL A 150 1.36 1.49 -40.48
C VAL A 150 0.16 2.09 -41.22
N ARG A 151 0.32 3.34 -41.73
CA ARG A 151 -0.72 4.05 -42.50
C ARG A 151 -0.33 4.15 -43.98
N LEU A 152 -0.91 3.28 -44.80
CA LEU A 152 -0.68 3.26 -46.25
C LEU A 152 -1.23 4.52 -46.93
N LYS A 153 -0.47 5.07 -47.88
CA LYS A 153 -0.84 6.24 -48.70
C LYS A 153 -1.12 5.77 -50.13
N TYR A 154 -2.27 6.15 -50.66
CA TYR A 154 -2.70 5.79 -52.00
C TYR A 154 -2.73 7.03 -52.89
N ARG A 155 -2.27 6.89 -54.13
CA ARG A 155 -2.39 7.91 -55.18
C ARG A 155 -2.91 7.30 -56.47
N CYS A 156 -3.66 8.07 -57.25
CA CYS A 156 -4.10 7.68 -58.59
C CYS A 156 -3.00 7.97 -59.62
N LYS A 157 -2.40 6.95 -60.23
CA LYS A 157 -1.35 7.10 -61.26
C LYS A 157 -1.83 7.90 -62.50
N HIS A 158 -3.12 7.82 -62.83
CA HIS A 158 -3.70 8.49 -64.01
C HIS A 158 -3.89 10.00 -63.79
N CYS A 159 -4.28 10.43 -62.59
CA CYS A 159 -4.40 11.85 -62.24
C CYS A 159 -3.03 12.52 -62.10
N ASP A 160 -2.03 11.76 -61.64
CA ASP A 160 -0.65 12.24 -61.47
C ASP A 160 0.00 12.62 -62.82
N THR A 161 -0.32 11.88 -63.89
CA THR A 161 0.23 12.12 -65.23
C THR A 161 -0.47 13.24 -66.00
N LYS A 162 -1.74 13.55 -65.67
CA LYS A 162 -2.54 14.58 -66.38
C LYS A 162 -2.56 15.95 -65.67
N GLY A 163 -1.72 16.16 -64.65
CA GLY A 163 -1.50 17.47 -64.02
C GLY A 163 -2.71 18.06 -63.27
N THR A 164 -3.82 17.33 -63.16
CA THR A 164 -5.07 17.82 -62.56
C THR A 164 -5.26 17.17 -61.19
N GLN A 165 -4.60 17.76 -60.19
CA GLN A 165 -4.65 17.45 -58.75
C GLN A 165 -4.14 16.06 -58.30
N ALA A 166 -3.03 16.07 -57.54
CA ALA A 166 -2.53 14.89 -56.84
C ALA A 166 -3.37 14.60 -55.58
N ASN A 167 -4.42 13.80 -55.71
CA ASN A 167 -5.30 13.41 -54.60
C ASN A 167 -4.70 12.20 -53.83
N ILE A 168 -3.86 12.48 -52.82
CA ILE A 168 -3.29 11.46 -51.94
C ILE A 168 -4.32 11.11 -50.85
N LYS A 169 -4.75 9.85 -50.81
CA LYS A 169 -5.67 9.33 -49.79
C LYS A 169 -4.90 8.56 -48.72
N GLN A 170 -5.16 8.88 -47.46
CA GLN A 170 -4.58 8.21 -46.28
C GLN A 170 -5.64 8.14 -45.19
N ALA A 171 -5.72 7.01 -44.47
CA ALA A 171 -6.55 6.90 -43.26
C ALA A 171 -6.11 7.93 -42.20
N PRO A 172 -6.98 8.51 -41.36
CA PRO A 172 -6.59 9.48 -40.32
C PRO A 172 -5.64 8.88 -39.27
N VAL A 173 -4.99 9.73 -38.48
CA VAL A 173 -4.15 9.27 -37.35
C VAL A 173 -5.08 8.66 -36.30
N PRO A 174 -4.79 7.46 -35.76
CA PRO A 174 -5.52 6.92 -34.62
C PRO A 174 -5.54 7.90 -33.45
N ALA A 175 -6.65 7.95 -32.70
CA ALA A 175 -6.71 8.72 -31.48
C ALA A 175 -5.72 8.16 -30.46
N SER A 176 -5.04 9.04 -29.73
CA SER A 176 -4.10 8.66 -28.67
C SER A 176 -4.19 9.70 -27.54
N PRO A 177 -4.12 9.27 -26.26
CA PRO A 177 -4.16 10.18 -25.12
C PRO A 177 -3.07 11.25 -25.18
N ILE A 178 -1.90 10.89 -25.70
CA ILE A 178 -0.76 11.81 -25.82
C ILE A 178 -0.42 11.96 -27.30
N PRO A 179 -0.88 13.04 -27.96
CA PRO A 179 -0.59 13.28 -29.36
C PRO A 179 0.91 13.27 -29.64
N LYS A 180 1.32 12.53 -30.68
CA LYS A 180 2.73 12.35 -31.09
C LYS A 180 3.63 11.62 -30.06
N GLY A 181 3.07 11.15 -28.94
CA GLY A 181 3.77 10.29 -27.99
C GLY A 181 3.60 8.80 -28.34
N PHE A 182 4.47 7.96 -27.78
CA PHE A 182 4.39 6.50 -27.89
C PHE A 182 3.67 5.85 -26.70
N ALA A 183 3.16 6.65 -25.76
CA ALA A 183 2.45 6.14 -24.59
C ALA A 183 1.03 5.70 -24.97
N THR A 184 0.78 4.40 -24.83
CA THR A 184 -0.55 3.80 -25.00
C THR A 184 -1.43 4.06 -23.77
N PRO A 185 -2.77 3.95 -23.89
CA PRO A 185 -3.67 3.96 -22.74
C PRO A 185 -3.28 2.95 -21.65
N SER A 186 -2.88 1.74 -22.04
CA SER A 186 -2.39 0.69 -21.13
C SER A 186 -1.11 1.07 -20.39
N LEU A 187 -0.12 1.63 -21.08
CA LEU A 187 1.14 2.06 -20.46
C LEU A 187 0.88 3.18 -19.46
N LEU A 188 0.07 4.18 -19.84
CA LEU A 188 -0.33 5.26 -18.94
C LEU A 188 -1.10 4.73 -17.73
N SER A 189 -2.01 3.78 -17.93
CA SER A 189 -2.74 3.12 -16.85
C SER A 189 -1.80 2.42 -15.87
N GLN A 190 -0.80 1.70 -16.37
CA GLN A 190 0.22 1.05 -15.53
C GLN A 190 1.02 2.08 -14.72
N LEU A 191 1.47 3.17 -15.34
CA LEU A 191 2.25 4.22 -14.68
C LEU A 191 1.44 4.94 -13.60
N ILE A 192 0.19 5.29 -13.91
CA ILE A 192 -0.74 5.97 -13.00
C ILE A 192 -1.07 5.05 -11.82
N THR A 193 -1.48 3.81 -12.09
CA THR A 193 -1.81 2.83 -11.04
C THR A 193 -0.58 2.56 -10.17
N SER A 194 0.60 2.34 -10.77
CA SER A 194 1.84 2.15 -10.02
C SER A 194 2.15 3.33 -9.11
N LYS A 195 2.02 4.56 -9.61
CA LYS A 195 2.35 5.76 -8.83
C LYS A 195 1.36 6.01 -7.70
N TYR A 196 0.07 5.94 -8.00
CA TYR A 196 -0.98 6.43 -7.11
C TYR A 196 -1.61 5.31 -6.29
N GLN A 197 -1.86 4.13 -6.86
CA GLN A 197 -2.41 3.00 -6.10
C GLN A 197 -1.34 2.24 -5.31
N TYR A 198 -0.15 2.05 -5.89
CA TYR A 198 0.93 1.27 -5.26
C TYR A 198 2.08 2.12 -4.70
N ALA A 199 1.91 3.44 -4.65
CA ALA A 199 2.90 4.38 -4.13
C ALA A 199 4.31 4.22 -4.71
N LEU A 200 4.43 3.74 -5.96
CA LEU A 200 5.70 3.50 -6.63
C LEU A 200 6.23 4.79 -7.27
N PRO A 201 7.27 5.45 -6.72
CA PRO A 201 7.72 6.75 -7.24
C PRO A 201 8.27 6.62 -8.66
N LEU A 202 8.16 7.68 -9.46
CA LEU A 202 8.55 7.65 -10.87
C LEU A 202 10.01 7.28 -11.12
N TYR A 203 10.92 7.67 -10.23
CA TYR A 203 12.33 7.26 -10.38
C TYR A 203 12.49 5.74 -10.21
N ARG A 204 11.69 5.10 -9.35
CA ARG A 204 11.71 3.64 -9.16
C ARG A 204 11.08 2.93 -10.34
N GLN A 205 10.04 3.52 -10.93
CA GLN A 205 9.48 3.05 -12.20
C GLN A 205 10.51 3.16 -13.32
N GLU A 206 11.26 4.26 -13.41
CA GLU A 206 12.36 4.42 -14.37
C GLU A 206 13.41 3.31 -14.21
N THR A 207 13.82 2.99 -12.98
CA THR A 207 14.73 1.85 -12.71
C THR A 207 14.14 0.52 -13.18
N LEU A 208 12.83 0.30 -12.93
CA LEU A 208 12.12 -0.91 -13.34
C LEU A 208 12.07 -1.05 -14.87
N PHE A 209 11.76 0.02 -15.61
CA PHE A 209 11.80 -0.02 -17.08
C PHE A 209 13.22 -0.21 -17.63
N LYS A 210 14.23 0.37 -16.98
CA LYS A 210 15.64 0.13 -17.33
C LYS A 210 16.04 -1.33 -17.19
N GLN A 211 15.53 -2.06 -16.20
CA GLN A 211 15.77 -3.51 -16.05
C GLN A 211 15.20 -4.31 -17.23
N TYR A 212 14.13 -3.82 -17.86
CA TYR A 212 13.56 -4.39 -19.09
C TYR A 212 14.22 -3.86 -20.36
N GLY A 213 15.30 -3.08 -20.26
CA GLY A 213 15.99 -2.48 -21.41
C GLY A 213 15.24 -1.32 -22.06
N ILE A 214 14.26 -0.72 -21.38
CA ILE A 214 13.46 0.40 -21.88
C ILE A 214 13.90 1.68 -21.20
N GLU A 215 14.42 2.63 -21.98
CA GLU A 215 14.80 3.95 -21.48
C GLU A 215 13.57 4.87 -21.38
N LEU A 216 12.99 4.94 -20.19
CA LEU A 216 11.86 5.82 -19.89
C LEU A 216 12.21 6.78 -18.76
N SER A 217 12.46 8.04 -19.09
CA SER A 217 12.91 9.03 -18.10
C SER A 217 11.79 9.47 -17.14
N ARG A 218 12.18 9.83 -15.91
CA ARG A 218 11.27 10.45 -14.92
C ARG A 218 10.52 11.67 -15.47
N GLN A 219 11.20 12.51 -16.25
CA GLN A 219 10.62 13.73 -16.80
C GLN A 219 9.49 13.41 -17.77
N THR A 220 9.73 12.48 -18.70
CA THR A 220 8.73 12.04 -19.67
C THR A 220 7.49 11.48 -18.97
N MET A 221 7.68 10.62 -17.96
CA MET A 221 6.56 10.07 -17.19
C MET A 221 5.79 11.15 -16.42
N SER A 222 6.50 12.13 -15.85
CA SER A 222 5.88 13.26 -15.16
C SER A 222 5.01 14.09 -16.10
N ASP A 223 5.52 14.40 -17.29
CA ASP A 223 4.77 15.16 -18.30
C ASP A 223 3.54 14.39 -18.78
N TRP A 224 3.65 13.06 -18.92
CA TRP A 224 2.53 12.19 -19.28
C TRP A 224 1.44 12.15 -18.22
N MET A 225 1.80 12.15 -16.95
CA MET A 225 0.83 12.24 -15.85
C MET A 225 0.08 13.56 -15.86
N MET A 226 0.78 14.68 -16.11
CA MET A 226 0.13 15.99 -16.21
C MET A 226 -0.85 16.06 -17.38
N LYS A 227 -0.45 15.52 -18.54
CA LYS A 227 -1.34 15.42 -19.71
C LYS A 227 -2.54 14.51 -19.44
N SER A 228 -2.33 13.39 -18.75
CA SER A 228 -3.40 12.48 -18.36
C SER A 228 -4.36 13.15 -17.38
N ALA A 229 -3.87 13.88 -16.38
CA ALA A 229 -4.70 14.64 -15.46
C ALA A 229 -5.56 15.69 -16.19
N ALA A 230 -5.00 16.35 -17.21
CA ALA A 230 -5.75 17.28 -18.05
C ALA A 230 -6.87 16.58 -18.85
N LEU A 231 -6.63 15.37 -19.38
CA LEU A 231 -7.68 14.57 -20.04
C LEU A 231 -8.78 14.13 -19.07
N PHE A 232 -8.41 13.80 -17.84
CA PHE A 232 -9.35 13.35 -16.81
C PHE A 232 -10.15 14.50 -16.18
N LYS A 233 -9.72 15.76 -16.37
CA LYS A 233 -10.37 16.93 -15.76
C LYS A 233 -11.88 17.03 -16.02
N PRO A 234 -12.40 16.82 -17.25
CA PRO A 234 -13.84 16.89 -17.50
C PRO A 234 -14.63 15.78 -16.80
N LEU A 235 -14.08 14.56 -16.73
CA LEU A 235 -14.70 13.44 -16.00
C LEU A 235 -14.70 13.72 -14.49
N TYR A 236 -13.60 14.25 -13.98
CA TYR A 236 -13.48 14.69 -12.60
C TYR A 236 -14.50 15.79 -12.26
N ASP A 237 -14.67 16.79 -13.12
CA ASP A 237 -15.63 17.88 -12.91
C ASP A 237 -17.07 17.35 -12.87
N LEU A 238 -17.39 16.35 -13.70
CA LEU A 238 -18.68 15.68 -13.67
C LEU A 238 -18.88 14.90 -12.36
N LEU A 239 -17.85 14.18 -11.88
CA LEU A 239 -17.89 13.52 -10.57
C LEU A 239 -18.07 14.51 -9.43
N HIS A 240 -17.38 15.65 -9.50
CA HIS A 240 -17.48 16.73 -8.52
C HIS A 240 -18.88 17.36 -8.53
N GLN A 241 -19.51 17.55 -9.68
CA GLN A 241 -20.91 17.98 -9.76
C GLN A 241 -21.85 16.98 -9.08
N HIS A 242 -21.67 15.67 -9.32
CA HIS A 242 -22.45 14.64 -8.62
C HIS A 242 -22.22 14.64 -7.11
N LEU A 243 -20.99 14.88 -6.67
CA LEU A 243 -20.66 14.99 -5.25
C LEU A 243 -21.47 16.11 -4.58
N LEU A 244 -21.50 17.30 -5.18
CA LEU A 244 -22.21 18.45 -4.63
C LEU A 244 -23.73 18.25 -4.49
N THR A 245 -24.31 17.24 -5.15
CA THR A 245 -25.72 16.87 -4.99
C THR A 245 -26.00 15.94 -3.81
N GLN A 246 -24.97 15.39 -3.16
CA GLN A 246 -25.14 14.47 -2.04
C GLN A 246 -25.48 15.23 -0.75
N GLY A 247 -26.34 14.65 0.08
CA GLY A 247 -26.74 15.25 1.36
C GLY A 247 -25.66 15.18 2.45
N VAL A 248 -24.66 14.31 2.30
CA VAL A 248 -23.55 14.12 3.24
C VAL A 248 -22.25 13.96 2.45
N LEU A 249 -21.20 14.67 2.87
CA LEU A 249 -19.87 14.62 2.28
C LEU A 249 -18.83 14.17 3.29
N HIS A 250 -18.00 13.21 2.90
CA HIS A 250 -16.83 12.79 3.66
C HIS A 250 -15.58 13.39 3.00
N ALA A 251 -14.76 14.04 3.82
CA ALA A 251 -13.52 14.68 3.43
C ALA A 251 -12.46 14.32 4.45
N ASP A 252 -11.26 13.98 3.98
CA ASP A 252 -10.09 13.74 4.83
C ASP A 252 -8.92 14.58 4.30
N GLU A 253 -8.23 15.29 5.19
CA GLU A 253 -7.04 16.04 4.85
C GLU A 253 -5.75 15.28 5.16
N THR A 254 -4.83 15.27 4.21
CA THR A 254 -3.45 14.85 4.44
C THR A 254 -2.53 16.06 4.32
N THR A 255 -1.76 16.34 5.37
CA THR A 255 -0.75 17.41 5.33
C THR A 255 0.46 16.99 4.52
N LEU A 256 0.84 17.80 3.54
CA LEU A 256 2.02 17.57 2.69
C LEU A 256 2.88 18.83 2.65
N LYS A 257 4.19 18.64 2.43
CA LYS A 257 5.10 19.73 2.10
C LYS A 257 5.17 19.87 0.58
N VAL A 258 4.67 20.97 0.06
CA VAL A 258 4.73 21.26 -1.37
C VAL A 258 6.03 21.99 -1.66
N ILE A 259 6.79 21.48 -2.62
CA ILE A 259 8.04 22.12 -3.07
C ILE A 259 7.68 23.47 -3.70
N ASN A 260 8.38 24.53 -3.28
CA ASN A 260 8.15 25.92 -3.70
C ASN A 260 6.82 26.56 -3.24
N ASP A 261 6.18 26.02 -2.19
CA ASP A 261 5.13 26.71 -1.46
C ASP A 261 5.74 27.45 -0.27
N GLU A 262 5.37 28.71 -0.04
CA GLU A 262 5.82 29.50 1.12
C GLU A 262 5.22 28.98 2.43
N ARG A 263 4.17 28.17 2.33
CA ARG A 263 3.48 27.58 3.49
C ARG A 263 4.29 26.41 4.06
N VAL A 264 4.48 26.44 5.38
CA VAL A 264 5.14 25.34 6.13
C VAL A 264 4.34 24.04 6.08
N LYS A 265 3.01 24.15 5.95
CA LYS A 265 2.06 23.03 5.83
C LYS A 265 1.04 23.33 4.74
N SER A 266 0.99 22.47 3.74
CA SER A 266 -0.05 22.47 2.71
C SER A 266 -0.97 21.27 2.95
N TYR A 267 -2.24 21.37 2.55
CA TYR A 267 -3.23 20.31 2.78
C TYR A 267 -3.67 19.75 1.43
N MET A 268 -3.54 18.45 1.26
CA MET A 268 -4.20 17.73 0.19
C MET A 268 -5.50 17.18 0.75
N TRP A 269 -6.61 17.78 0.33
CA TRP A 269 -7.92 17.25 0.61
C TRP A 269 -8.17 16.08 -0.32
N VAL A 270 -8.55 14.95 0.27
CA VAL A 270 -9.12 13.83 -0.46
C VAL A 270 -10.53 13.72 0.06
N TYR A 271 -11.45 14.34 -0.67
CA TYR A 271 -12.82 13.86 -0.62
C TYR A 271 -12.80 12.43 -1.18
N CYS A 272 -13.87 11.67 -1.02
CA CYS A 272 -14.13 10.60 -1.99
C CYS A 272 -14.38 11.17 -3.42
N SER A 273 -13.64 12.22 -3.85
CA SER A 273 -13.85 13.14 -4.98
C SER A 273 -13.00 14.47 -5.05
N GLY A 274 -11.81 14.70 -4.43
CA GLY A 274 -10.94 15.78 -5.02
C GLY A 274 -9.76 16.55 -4.35
N ALA A 275 -8.67 16.74 -5.14
CA ALA A 275 -7.75 17.92 -5.25
C ALA A 275 -6.91 17.89 -6.58
N GLU A 276 -6.13 18.92 -6.97
CA GLU A 276 -5.95 19.38 -8.39
C GLU A 276 -5.36 18.48 -9.52
N ALA A 277 -4.28 17.71 -9.36
CA ALA A 277 -3.76 16.86 -10.48
C ALA A 277 -3.42 15.45 -10.01
N SER A 278 -2.55 15.34 -9.03
CA SER A 278 -2.36 14.09 -8.28
C SER A 278 -3.66 13.65 -7.64
N ALA A 279 -4.43 14.59 -7.09
CA ALA A 279 -5.67 14.24 -6.44
C ALA A 279 -6.86 14.07 -7.39
N VAL A 280 -6.79 14.52 -8.65
CA VAL A 280 -7.73 14.12 -9.71
C VAL A 280 -7.54 12.63 -9.96
N LEU A 281 -6.29 12.19 -10.15
CA LEU A 281 -5.98 10.78 -10.37
C LEU A 281 -6.28 9.91 -9.14
N TYR A 282 -5.92 10.35 -7.92
CA TYR A 282 -6.31 9.64 -6.69
C TYR A 282 -7.83 9.53 -6.55
N SER A 283 -8.57 10.63 -6.76
CA SER A 283 -10.03 10.61 -6.61
C SER A 283 -10.70 9.68 -7.61
N ILE A 284 -10.22 9.65 -8.85
CA ILE A 284 -10.72 8.73 -9.89
C ILE A 284 -10.43 7.27 -9.51
N ILE A 285 -9.22 6.98 -9.00
CA ILE A 285 -8.83 5.64 -8.54
C ILE A 285 -9.69 5.18 -7.36
N GLU A 286 -9.85 6.02 -6.33
CA GLU A 286 -10.64 5.67 -5.15
C GLU A 286 -12.12 5.52 -5.48
N THR A 287 -12.66 6.37 -6.38
CA THR A 287 -14.05 6.21 -6.84
C THR A 287 -14.22 4.91 -7.64
N ALA A 288 -13.24 4.53 -8.47
CA ALA A 288 -13.28 3.26 -9.20
C ALA A 288 -13.31 2.05 -8.26
N LYS A 289 -12.44 2.05 -7.23
CA LYS A 289 -12.38 1.00 -6.21
C LYS A 289 -13.68 0.89 -5.42
N ALA A 290 -14.27 2.03 -5.03
CA ALA A 290 -15.55 2.07 -4.33
C ALA A 290 -16.70 1.46 -5.17
N ASN A 291 -16.57 1.47 -6.51
CA ASN A 291 -17.52 0.86 -7.43
C ASN A 291 -17.13 -0.58 -7.85
N GLY A 292 -16.11 -1.18 -7.21
CA GLY A 292 -15.68 -2.55 -7.48
C GLY A 292 -14.95 -2.73 -8.82
N LEU A 293 -14.43 -1.64 -9.40
CA LEU A 293 -13.65 -1.69 -10.63
C LEU A 293 -12.16 -1.89 -10.34
N THR A 294 -11.48 -2.64 -11.20
CA THR A 294 -10.01 -2.67 -11.21
C THR A 294 -9.49 -1.31 -11.68
N PRO A 295 -8.64 -0.60 -10.91
CA PRO A 295 -8.14 0.72 -11.30
C PRO A 295 -7.44 0.73 -12.66
N PHE A 296 -6.63 -0.30 -12.93
CA PHE A 296 -5.92 -0.43 -14.20
C PHE A 296 -6.89 -0.47 -15.40
N ASP A 297 -7.85 -1.40 -15.39
CA ASP A 297 -8.81 -1.58 -16.48
C ASP A 297 -9.66 -0.32 -16.70
N TYR A 298 -10.06 0.33 -15.59
CA TYR A 298 -10.87 1.54 -15.64
C TYR A 298 -10.10 2.74 -16.21
N ILE A 299 -8.88 2.99 -15.73
CA ILE A 299 -8.04 4.10 -16.22
C ILE A 299 -7.73 3.91 -17.70
N GLU A 300 -7.37 2.69 -18.12
CA GLU A 300 -7.10 2.38 -19.51
C GLU A 300 -8.32 2.69 -20.40
N ARG A 301 -9.50 2.21 -20.00
CA ARG A 301 -10.75 2.47 -20.73
C ARG A 301 -11.06 3.96 -20.82
N CYS A 302 -10.87 4.71 -19.73
CA CYS A 302 -11.11 6.14 -19.72
C CYS A 302 -10.13 6.88 -20.65
N LEU A 303 -8.84 6.56 -20.58
CA LEU A 303 -7.82 7.19 -21.44
C LEU A 303 -8.09 6.90 -22.92
N GLU A 304 -8.51 5.69 -23.26
CA GLU A 304 -8.93 5.33 -24.62
C GLU A 304 -10.09 6.23 -25.08
N GLN A 305 -11.19 6.27 -24.31
CA GLN A 305 -12.38 7.02 -24.70
C GLN A 305 -12.18 8.54 -24.70
N LEU A 306 -11.49 9.08 -23.70
CA LEU A 306 -11.17 10.51 -23.59
C LEU A 306 -10.24 11.00 -24.71
N SER A 307 -9.53 10.10 -25.39
CA SER A 307 -8.72 10.47 -26.56
C SER A 307 -9.56 10.77 -27.82
N HIS A 308 -10.83 10.36 -27.84
CA HIS A 308 -11.74 10.61 -28.94
C HIS A 308 -12.50 11.94 -28.78
N PRO A 309 -12.66 12.74 -29.86
CA PRO A 309 -13.24 14.09 -29.77
C PRO A 309 -14.72 14.13 -29.35
N ASN A 310 -15.49 13.05 -29.58
CA ASN A 310 -16.92 12.96 -29.27
C ASN A 310 -17.18 12.00 -28.10
N CYS A 311 -16.31 11.99 -27.09
CA CYS A 311 -16.44 11.11 -25.94
C CYS A 311 -17.70 11.42 -25.11
N ASP A 312 -18.52 10.40 -24.84
CA ASP A 312 -19.61 10.51 -23.87
C ASP A 312 -19.06 10.32 -22.44
N LEU A 313 -18.80 11.44 -21.76
CA LEU A 313 -18.30 11.45 -20.38
C LEU A 313 -19.22 10.70 -19.41
N SER A 314 -20.53 10.71 -19.64
CA SER A 314 -21.50 10.05 -18.74
C SER A 314 -21.36 8.54 -18.78
N SER A 315 -20.92 7.98 -19.92
CA SER A 315 -20.64 6.55 -20.06
C SER A 315 -19.41 6.09 -19.27
N LEU A 316 -18.51 7.03 -18.96
CA LEU A 316 -17.27 6.78 -18.23
C LEU A 316 -17.43 6.87 -16.71
N LEU A 317 -18.61 7.21 -16.20
CA LEU A 317 -18.87 7.21 -14.76
C LEU A 317 -18.63 5.80 -14.18
N PRO A 318 -17.98 5.67 -12.99
CA PRO A 318 -17.64 4.38 -12.39
C PRO A 318 -18.80 3.41 -12.22
N TRP A 319 -20.03 3.90 -11.99
CA TRP A 319 -21.24 3.07 -11.86
C TRP A 319 -21.94 2.77 -13.19
N ARG A 320 -21.48 3.32 -14.31
CA ARG A 320 -22.05 3.11 -15.65
C ARG A 320 -21.11 2.37 -16.60
N VAL A 321 -19.81 2.48 -16.37
CA VAL A 321 -18.80 1.85 -17.22
C VAL A 321 -18.91 0.32 -17.14
N LYS A 322 -18.92 -0.32 -18.31
CA LYS A 322 -18.86 -1.78 -18.41
C LYS A 322 -17.48 -2.17 -18.89
N LEU A 323 -16.66 -2.66 -17.96
CA LEU A 323 -15.38 -3.26 -18.29
C LEU A 323 -15.65 -4.71 -18.69
N GLY A 324 -15.33 -5.06 -19.94
CA GLY A 324 -15.27 -6.47 -20.31
C GLY A 324 -14.18 -7.10 -19.46
N LYS A 325 -14.51 -8.13 -18.67
CA LYS A 325 -13.48 -8.94 -18.02
C LYS A 325 -12.72 -9.63 -19.15
N ALA A 326 -11.46 -9.23 -19.35
CA ALA A 326 -10.55 -9.87 -20.29
C ALA A 326 -10.27 -11.31 -19.87
#